data_AF-A0A1G7VYS9-F1
#
_entry.id   AF-A0A1G7VYS9-F1
#
_cell.length_a   1.000
_cell.length_b   1.000
_cell.length_c   1.000
_cell.angle_alpha   90.00
_cell.angle_beta   90.00
_cell.angle_gamma   90.00
#
_symmetry.space_group_name_H-M   'P 1'
#
loop_
_entity.id
_entity.type
_entity.pdbx_description
1 polymer ?
#
loop_
_entity_poly.entity_id
_entity_poly.type
_entity_poly.pdbx_seq_one_letter_code
_entity_poly.pdbx_strand_id
1 'polypeptide(L)'
;MQEELKSINWEEVDFYPTFQNCGVVTSKEESKACFETQIKKAVSNRLKQQQIITSTSAQDTVILELFITEKGEARLETISISDEISSRNPDLGNWLKEAISQLPEVYPAQKRSVPVPLRTELPIILK
;
A
#
# COMPACT_ATOMS: atom_id res chain seq x y z
N MET A 1 -15.74 5.22 22.29
CA MET A 1 -15.10 6.12 21.31
C MET A 1 -14.08 5.28 20.57
N GLN A 2 -14.47 4.65 19.47
CA GLN A 2 -13.53 3.95 18.60
C GLN A 2 -13.18 4.93 17.49
N GLU A 3 -11.89 5.23 17.38
CA GLU A 3 -11.33 6.22 16.46
C GLU A 3 -11.85 6.00 15.04
N GLU A 4 -12.46 7.05 14.49
CA GLU A 4 -12.86 7.11 13.10
C GLU A 4 -11.61 7.17 12.23
N LEU A 5 -11.13 6.00 11.81
CA LEU A 5 -10.14 5.90 10.74
C LEU A 5 -10.81 6.42 9.47
N LYS A 6 -10.51 7.70 9.18
CA LYS A 6 -10.84 8.46 7.97
C LYS A 6 -11.10 7.53 6.78
N SER A 7 -12.30 7.66 6.21
CA SER A 7 -12.79 6.96 5.02
C SER A 7 -11.71 6.80 3.96
N ILE A 8 -11.06 5.65 3.95
CA ILE A 8 -10.28 5.20 2.81
C ILE A 8 -11.33 4.74 1.79
N ASN A 9 -11.26 5.27 0.57
CA ASN A 9 -12.23 5.01 -0.48
C ASN A 9 -11.96 3.62 -1.10
N TRP A 10 -12.19 2.56 -0.33
CA TRP A 10 -12.04 1.20 -0.80
C TRP A 10 -13.21 0.82 -1.70
N GLU A 11 -12.95 0.38 -2.93
CA GLU A 11 -14.01 -0.23 -3.73
C GLU A 11 -14.54 -1.49 -3.03
N GLU A 12 -15.86 -1.65 -3.01
CA GLU A 12 -16.49 -2.79 -2.34
C GLU A 12 -16.29 -4.08 -3.15
N VAL A 13 -15.34 -4.89 -2.68
CA VAL A 13 -14.98 -6.23 -3.18
C VAL A 13 -15.25 -7.31 -2.13
N ASP A 14 -15.34 -8.57 -2.55
CA ASP A 14 -15.50 -9.72 -1.65
C ASP A 14 -14.16 -10.11 -1.02
N PHE A 15 -13.08 -10.11 -1.82
CA PHE A 15 -11.71 -10.29 -1.36
C PHE A 15 -10.80 -9.22 -1.95
N TYR A 16 -9.92 -8.68 -1.11
CA TYR A 16 -8.86 -7.78 -1.54
C TYR A 16 -7.71 -8.55 -2.20
N PRO A 17 -6.84 -7.86 -2.95
CA PRO A 17 -5.70 -8.50 -3.58
C PRO A 17 -4.82 -9.17 -2.53
N THR A 18 -4.38 -10.37 -2.80
CA THR A 18 -3.46 -11.10 -1.92
C THR A 18 -2.14 -11.32 -2.63
N PHE A 19 -1.15 -11.84 -1.92
CA PHE A 19 0.17 -12.11 -2.46
C PHE A 19 0.47 -13.59 -2.29
N GLN A 20 1.40 -14.15 -3.08
CA GLN A 20 1.86 -15.53 -2.90
C GLN A 20 2.32 -15.86 -1.46
N ASN A 21 2.84 -14.87 -0.75
CA ASN A 21 3.29 -15.01 0.63
C ASN A 21 2.17 -14.89 1.67
N CYS A 22 0.94 -14.57 1.26
CA CYS A 22 -0.21 -14.68 2.15
C CYS A 22 -0.47 -16.16 2.46
N GLY A 23 -0.76 -16.47 3.72
CA GLY A 23 -1.22 -17.80 4.10
C GLY A 23 -2.62 -18.09 3.54
N VAL A 24 -3.30 -19.08 4.11
CA VAL A 24 -4.70 -19.34 3.78
C VAL A 24 -5.54 -18.13 4.19
N VAL A 25 -6.15 -17.47 3.20
CA VAL A 25 -7.06 -16.34 3.40
C VAL A 25 -8.48 -16.85 3.22
N THR A 26 -9.29 -16.79 4.28
CA THR A 26 -10.66 -17.31 4.27
C THR A 26 -11.73 -16.22 4.35
N SER A 27 -11.34 -14.99 4.72
CA SER A 27 -12.26 -13.88 4.91
C SER A 27 -11.77 -12.59 4.24
N LYS A 28 -12.73 -11.69 3.93
CA LYS A 28 -12.45 -10.34 3.41
C LYS A 28 -11.46 -9.57 4.29
N GLU A 29 -11.64 -9.63 5.60
CA GLU A 29 -10.76 -8.96 6.57
C GLU A 29 -9.32 -9.52 6.52
N GLU A 30 -9.16 -10.83 6.40
CA GLU A 30 -7.84 -11.46 6.26
C GLU A 30 -7.16 -11.07 4.95
N SER A 31 -7.92 -11.01 3.84
CA SER A 31 -7.40 -10.56 2.55
C SER A 31 -6.91 -9.12 2.62
N LYS A 32 -7.69 -8.24 3.27
CA LYS A 32 -7.34 -6.84 3.49
C LYS A 32 -6.09 -6.71 4.35
N ALA A 33 -6.06 -7.41 5.49
CA ALA A 33 -4.94 -7.39 6.41
C ALA A 33 -3.64 -7.88 5.73
N CYS A 34 -3.72 -8.96 4.94
CA CYS A 34 -2.55 -9.42 4.19
C CYS A 34 -2.11 -8.39 3.16
N PHE A 35 -3.05 -7.82 2.40
CA PHE A 35 -2.77 -6.79 1.41
C PHE A 35 -2.00 -5.60 2.02
N GLU A 36 -2.58 -5.01 3.07
CA GLU A 36 -1.98 -3.89 3.78
C GLU A 36 -0.60 -4.23 4.35
N THR A 37 -0.48 -5.40 4.98
CA THR A 37 0.77 -5.83 5.63
C THR A 37 1.89 -6.01 4.63
N GLN A 38 1.61 -6.61 3.48
CA GLN A 38 2.61 -6.88 2.45
C GLN A 38 3.11 -5.60 1.79
N ILE A 39 2.20 -4.67 1.45
CA ILE A 39 2.60 -3.35 0.94
C ILE A 39 3.41 -2.59 2.00
N LYS A 40 2.89 -2.47 3.23
CA LYS A 40 3.57 -1.79 4.34
C LYS A 40 4.96 -2.38 4.57
N LYS A 41 5.11 -3.70 4.50
CA LYS A 41 6.38 -4.39 4.67
C LYS A 41 7.35 -4.12 3.51
N ALA A 42 6.90 -4.22 2.27
CA ALA A 42 7.74 -3.94 1.09
C ALA A 42 8.27 -2.50 1.11
N VAL A 43 7.36 -1.54 1.32
CA VAL A 43 7.70 -0.13 1.46
C VAL A 43 8.64 0.08 2.64
N SER A 44 8.27 -0.37 3.85
CA SER A 44 9.10 -0.18 5.05
C SER A 44 10.49 -0.79 4.90
N ASN A 45 10.62 -1.96 4.28
CA ASN A 45 11.92 -2.59 4.05
C ASN A 45 12.77 -1.79 3.07
N ARG A 46 12.17 -1.29 1.99
CA ARG A 46 12.88 -0.44 1.03
C ARG A 46 13.32 0.87 1.69
N LEU A 47 12.42 1.50 2.42
CA LEU A 47 12.65 2.75 3.13
C LEU A 47 13.71 2.62 4.24
N LYS A 48 13.74 1.49 4.99
CA LYS A 48 14.77 1.20 6.01
C LYS A 48 16.18 1.03 5.44
N GLN A 49 16.30 0.62 4.18
CA GLN A 49 17.59 0.55 3.50
C GLN A 49 18.11 1.93 3.09
N GLN A 50 17.25 2.95 3.11
CA GLN A 50 17.57 4.32 2.76
C GLN A 50 17.64 5.19 4.01
N GLN A 51 18.42 6.27 3.96
CA GLN A 51 18.49 7.25 5.04
C GLN A 51 17.40 8.32 4.82
N ILE A 52 16.16 7.99 5.16
CA ILE A 52 15.04 8.94 5.05
C ILE A 52 15.12 9.96 6.18
N ILE A 53 15.00 11.23 5.82
CA ILE A 53 14.96 12.34 6.75
C ILE A 53 13.49 12.62 7.07
N THR A 54 13.02 12.13 8.21
CA THR A 54 11.69 12.43 8.77
C THR A 54 11.74 13.62 9.72
N SER A 55 10.59 14.23 9.99
CA SER A 55 10.47 15.32 10.95
C SER A 55 10.34 14.75 12.38
N THR A 56 11.27 15.10 13.27
CA THR A 56 11.42 14.52 14.61
C THR A 56 10.20 14.70 15.54
N SER A 57 9.25 15.57 15.16
CA SER A 57 8.06 15.93 15.94
C SER A 57 6.74 15.47 15.34
N ALA A 58 6.72 15.00 14.08
CA ALA A 58 5.50 14.64 13.37
C ALA A 58 5.57 13.18 12.89
N GLN A 59 4.48 12.43 13.07
CA GLN A 59 4.30 11.15 12.38
C GLN A 59 4.03 11.45 10.90
N ASP A 60 5.09 11.61 10.12
CA ASP A 60 4.98 11.82 8.69
C ASP A 60 4.26 10.64 8.05
N THR A 61 3.22 10.93 7.28
CA THR A 61 2.39 9.92 6.63
C THR A 61 2.47 10.13 5.13
N VAL A 62 2.82 9.07 4.41
CA VAL A 62 2.78 8.99 2.96
C VAL A 62 1.53 8.27 2.54
N ILE A 63 0.72 8.87 1.66
CA ILE A 63 -0.45 8.18 1.09
C ILE A 63 -0.06 7.69 -0.29
N LEU A 64 -0.13 6.38 -0.50
CA LEU A 64 0.16 5.72 -1.77
C LEU A 64 -1.16 5.36 -2.46
N GLU A 65 -1.36 5.83 -3.68
CA GLU A 65 -2.46 5.39 -4.52
C GLU A 65 -1.99 4.23 -5.40
N LEU A 66 -2.56 3.06 -5.16
CA LEU A 66 -2.23 1.83 -5.86
C LEU A 66 -3.39 1.40 -6.76
N PHE A 67 -3.03 0.96 -7.96
CA PHE A 67 -3.94 0.32 -8.90
C PHE A 67 -3.51 -1.12 -9.15
N ILE A 68 -4.38 -2.05 -8.78
CA ILE A 68 -4.19 -3.48 -9.01
C ILE A 68 -5.09 -3.86 -10.17
N THR A 69 -4.51 -4.39 -11.24
CA THR A 69 -5.28 -4.86 -12.39
C THR A 69 -5.94 -6.20 -12.10
N GLU A 70 -6.98 -6.55 -12.87
CA GLU A 70 -7.59 -7.90 -12.87
C GLU A 70 -6.61 -9.03 -13.22
N LYS A 71 -5.40 -8.70 -13.72
CA LYS A 71 -4.33 -9.64 -14.04
C LYS A 71 -3.32 -9.81 -12.90
N GLY A 72 -3.47 -9.08 -11.79
CA GLY A 72 -2.50 -9.14 -10.68
C GLY A 72 -1.27 -8.25 -10.86
N GLU A 73 -1.26 -7.31 -11.81
CA GLU A 73 -0.23 -6.27 -11.85
C GLU A 73 -0.58 -5.15 -10.87
N ALA A 74 0.30 -4.87 -9.91
CA ALA A 74 0.22 -3.72 -9.01
C ALA A 74 1.01 -2.53 -9.60
N ARG A 75 0.38 -1.36 -9.63
CA ARG A 75 0.95 -0.11 -10.13
C ARG A 75 0.79 0.99 -9.10
N LEU A 76 1.81 1.82 -8.95
CA LEU A 76 1.76 3.03 -8.16
C LEU A 76 1.29 4.17 -9.07
N GLU A 77 0.08 4.69 -8.83
CA GLU A 77 -0.50 5.80 -9.61
C GLU A 77 0.03 7.14 -9.08
N THR A 78 -0.21 7.40 -7.80
CA THR A 78 0.09 8.70 -7.17
C THR A 78 0.72 8.52 -5.80
N ILE A 79 1.56 9.47 -5.40
CA ILE A 79 2.18 9.54 -4.08
C ILE A 79 1.85 10.91 -3.49
N SER A 80 1.14 10.93 -2.38
CA SER A 80 0.80 12.16 -1.66
C SER A 80 1.61 12.24 -0.38
N ILE A 81 2.51 13.23 -0.31
CA ILE A 81 3.41 13.51 0.81
C ILE A 81 3.51 15.01 1.04
N SER A 82 3.84 15.41 2.27
CA SER A 82 4.11 16.81 2.60
C SER A 82 5.32 17.33 1.82
N ASP A 83 5.26 18.58 1.36
CA ASP A 83 6.36 19.26 0.65
C ASP A 83 7.69 19.23 1.43
N GLU A 84 7.63 19.35 2.76
CA GLU A 84 8.82 19.26 3.61
C GLU A 84 9.55 17.92 3.44
N ILE A 85 8.80 16.81 3.44
CA ILE A 85 9.37 15.46 3.31
C ILE A 85 9.82 15.20 1.89
N SER A 86 9.04 15.65 0.90
CA SER A 86 9.41 15.55 -0.52
C SER A 86 10.73 16.30 -0.82
N SER A 87 10.86 17.51 -0.29
CA SER A 87 12.05 18.35 -0.49
C SER A 87 13.30 17.78 0.20
N ARG A 88 13.13 17.20 1.40
CA ARG A 88 14.23 16.54 2.12
C ARG A 88 14.59 15.17 1.54
N ASN A 89 13.67 14.51 0.85
CA ASN A 89 13.81 13.17 0.30
C ASN A 89 13.36 13.14 -1.17
N PRO A 90 14.08 13.80 -2.09
CA PRO A 90 13.67 13.89 -3.50
C PRO A 90 13.55 12.52 -4.18
N ASP A 91 14.33 11.54 -3.73
CA ASP A 91 14.30 10.16 -4.23
C ASP A 91 13.21 9.27 -3.61
N LEU A 92 12.44 9.77 -2.62
CA LEU A 92 11.42 8.99 -1.91
C LEU A 92 10.41 8.38 -2.89
N GLY A 93 9.95 9.16 -3.87
CA GLY A 93 9.01 8.67 -4.88
C GLY A 93 9.57 7.51 -5.70
N ASN A 94 10.86 7.58 -6.06
CA ASN A 94 11.54 6.51 -6.80
C ASN A 94 11.66 5.25 -5.93
N TRP A 95 12.06 5.39 -4.67
CA TRP A 95 12.17 4.25 -3.76
C TRP A 95 10.83 3.56 -3.53
N LEU A 96 9.75 4.33 -3.40
CA LEU A 96 8.39 3.79 -3.27
C LEU A 96 7.99 3.02 -4.53
N LYS A 97 8.25 3.57 -5.71
CA LYS A 97 7.97 2.90 -6.99
C LYS A 97 8.76 1.59 -7.14
N GLU A 98 10.03 1.59 -6.73
CA GLU A 98 10.85 0.38 -6.71
C GLU A 98 10.32 -0.65 -5.71
N ALA A 99 9.88 -0.22 -4.51
CA ALA A 99 9.28 -1.11 -3.52
C ALA A 99 8.04 -1.83 -4.06
N ILE A 100 7.16 -1.11 -4.75
CA ILE A 100 5.96 -1.68 -5.38
C ILE A 100 6.33 -2.61 -6.54
N SER A 101 7.35 -2.26 -7.32
CA SER A 101 7.82 -3.10 -8.45
C SER A 101 8.48 -4.40 -8.00
N GLN A 102 8.95 -4.48 -6.76
CA GLN A 102 9.57 -5.68 -6.15
C GLN A 102 8.56 -6.55 -5.38
N LEU A 103 7.27 -6.22 -5.44
CA LEU A 103 6.25 -7.04 -4.81
C LEU A 103 6.22 -8.45 -5.44
N PRO A 104 5.98 -9.50 -4.62
CA PRO A 104 5.76 -10.84 -5.14
C PRO A 104 4.47 -10.88 -5.97
N GLU A 105 4.26 -11.99 -6.67
CA GLU A 105 3.05 -12.21 -7.47
C GLU A 105 1.78 -11.89 -6.67
N VAL A 106 0.95 -11.01 -7.26
CA VAL A 106 -0.27 -10.49 -6.66
C VAL A 106 -1.46 -11.20 -7.28
N TYR A 107 -2.33 -11.74 -6.44
CA TYR A 107 -3.63 -12.21 -6.86
C TYR A 107 -4.61 -11.03 -6.83
N PRO A 108 -5.35 -10.77 -7.92
CA PRO A 108 -6.23 -9.61 -8.03
C PRO A 108 -7.36 -9.64 -6.99
N ALA A 109 -7.99 -8.48 -6.77
CA ALA A 109 -9.22 -8.41 -5.99
C ALA A 109 -10.31 -9.27 -6.64
N GLN A 110 -11.18 -9.85 -5.82
CA GLN A 110 -12.29 -10.66 -6.31
C GLN A 110 -13.62 -10.05 -5.94
N LYS A 111 -14.52 -10.00 -6.91
CA LYS A 111 -15.93 -9.64 -6.73
C LYS A 111 -16.79 -10.72 -7.37
N ARG A 112 -17.60 -11.42 -6.56
CA ARG A 112 -18.42 -12.55 -6.96
C ARG A 112 -17.62 -13.64 -7.69
N SER A 113 -16.44 -13.96 -7.17
CA SER A 113 -15.48 -14.92 -7.74
C SER A 113 -14.88 -14.52 -9.10
N VAL A 114 -15.08 -13.28 -9.54
CA VAL A 114 -14.46 -12.73 -10.75
C VAL A 114 -13.32 -11.79 -10.34
N PRO A 115 -12.12 -11.93 -10.94
CA PRO A 115 -11.04 -10.97 -10.73
C PRO A 115 -11.45 -9.60 -11.27
N VAL A 116 -11.29 -8.57 -10.44
CA VAL A 116 -11.62 -7.19 -10.80
C VAL A 116 -10.42 -6.29 -10.52
N PRO A 117 -10.23 -5.21 -11.30
CA PRO A 117 -9.28 -4.19 -10.92
C PRO A 117 -9.72 -3.52 -9.60
N LEU A 118 -8.76 -3.00 -8.85
CA LEU A 118 -8.99 -2.29 -7.60
C LEU A 118 -8.09 -1.07 -7.53
N ARG A 119 -8.68 0.10 -7.25
CA ARG A 119 -7.95 1.28 -6.76
C ARG A 119 -8.02 1.37 -5.25
N THR A 120 -6.91 1.72 -4.63
CA THR A 120 -6.85 1.89 -3.18
C THR A 120 -5.78 2.88 -2.75
N GLU A 121 -6.07 3.59 -1.67
CA GLU A 121 -5.17 4.51 -1.01
C GLU A 121 -4.65 3.89 0.28
N LEU A 122 -3.33 3.77 0.42
CA LEU A 122 -2.68 3.23 1.59
C LEU A 122 -1.83 4.28 2.30
N PRO A 123 -2.21 4.69 3.53
CA PRO A 123 -1.35 5.51 4.37
C PRO A 123 -0.23 4.66 4.99
N ILE A 124 0.99 5.12 4.82
CA ILE A 124 2.22 4.55 5.37
C ILE A 124 2.85 5.59 6.29
N ILE A 125 2.99 5.23 7.57
CA ILE A 125 3.65 6.10 8.55
C ILE A 125 5.17 5.89 8.43
N LEU A 126 5.89 6.98 8.21
CA LEU A 126 7.36 6.99 8.26
C LEU A 126 7.79 7.02 9.74
N LYS A 127 8.74 6.17 10.10
CA LYS A 127 9.33 6.09 11.45
C LYS A 127 10.83 6.18 11.37
#